data_AF-A0A8T8DA42-F1
#
_entry.id   AF-A0A8T8DA42-F1
#
_cell.length_a   1.000
_cell.length_b   1.000
_cell.length_c   1.000
_cell.angle_alpha   90.00
_cell.angle_beta   90.00
_cell.angle_gamma   90.00
#
_symmetry.space_group_name_H-M   'P 1'
#
loop_
_entity.id
_entity.type
_entity.pdbx_description
1 polymer ?
#
loop_
_entity_poly.entity_id
_entity_poly.type
_entity_poly.pdbx_seq_one_letter_code
_entity_poly.pdbx_strand_id
1 'polypeptide(L)'
;MINGGGESRSWAVACHLAALAGIWIPLGNLLGPLVVWLVKRNDDPFVDQQGKEAVNFQLSVTLYFIALIALGILALVPMGMADILVGPMGGPGPRALTFLLFVLLALLAAAVSLGWLVLVIVAAVRASRGEAYRYPLTLRLVR
;
A
#
# COMPACT_ATOMS: atom_id res chain seq x y z
N MET A 1 -16.51 20.15 -15.45
CA MET A 1 -16.00 18.76 -15.39
C MET A 1 -14.72 18.72 -16.20
N ILE A 2 -13.58 18.37 -15.60
CA ILE A 2 -12.32 18.24 -16.34
C ILE A 2 -12.45 16.95 -17.17
N ASN A 3 -12.94 17.06 -18.41
CA ASN A 3 -13.03 15.92 -19.33
C ASN A 3 -11.65 15.70 -19.94
N GLY A 4 -10.79 14.96 -19.24
CA GLY A 4 -9.53 14.49 -19.81
C GLY A 4 -9.82 13.71 -21.10
N GLY A 5 -9.12 14.05 -22.17
CA GLY A 5 -9.17 13.31 -23.43
C GLY A 5 -8.78 11.84 -23.24
N GLY A 6 -8.94 11.02 -24.28
CA GLY A 6 -8.58 9.59 -24.21
C GLY A 6 -7.15 9.35 -23.71
N GLU A 7 -6.22 10.24 -24.08
CA GLU A 7 -4.84 10.21 -23.59
C GLU A 7 -4.74 10.51 -22.08
N SER A 8 -5.36 11.60 -21.59
CA SER A 8 -5.34 11.96 -20.17
C SER A 8 -5.89 10.84 -19.28
N ARG A 9 -6.95 10.16 -19.73
CA ARG A 9 -7.51 9.01 -19.02
C ARG A 9 -6.53 7.85 -18.96
N SER A 10 -5.84 7.57 -20.06
CA SER A 10 -4.85 6.49 -20.14
C SER A 10 -3.67 6.73 -19.19
N TRP A 11 -3.19 7.97 -19.10
CA TRP A 11 -2.11 8.33 -18.16
C TRP A 11 -2.57 8.35 -16.70
N ALA A 12 -3.81 8.76 -16.42
CA ALA A 12 -4.38 8.64 -15.07
C ALA A 12 -4.53 7.16 -14.64
N VAL A 13 -4.97 6.28 -15.55
CA VAL A 13 -4.98 4.83 -15.33
C VAL A 13 -3.57 4.31 -15.05
N ALA A 14 -2.59 4.74 -15.85
CA ALA A 14 -1.20 4.33 -15.68
C ALA A 14 -0.64 4.74 -14.31
N CYS A 15 -1.00 5.91 -13.78
CA CYS A 15 -0.59 6.34 -12.43
C CYS A 15 -1.03 5.33 -11.36
N HIS A 16 -2.24 4.80 -11.46
CA HIS A 16 -2.77 3.83 -10.49
C HIS A 16 -2.16 2.44 -10.71
N LEU A 17 -2.16 1.94 -11.95
CA LEU A 17 -1.69 0.59 -12.25
C LEU A 17 -0.17 0.42 -12.09
N ALA A 18 0.61 1.49 -12.23
CA ALA A 18 2.05 1.44 -11.99
C ALA A 18 2.41 1.02 -10.56
N ALA A 19 1.47 1.14 -9.60
CA ALA A 19 1.66 0.63 -8.25
C ALA A 19 1.84 -0.90 -8.20
N LEU A 20 1.30 -1.63 -9.19
CA LEU A 20 1.43 -3.09 -9.25
C LEU A 20 2.86 -3.54 -9.54
N ALA A 21 3.76 -2.64 -9.98
CA ALA A 21 5.19 -2.93 -10.09
C ALA A 21 5.79 -3.38 -8.74
N GLY A 22 5.21 -2.96 -7.62
CA GLY A 22 5.62 -3.38 -6.28
C GLY A 22 5.48 -4.87 -5.98
N ILE A 23 4.74 -5.63 -6.80
CA ILE A 23 4.62 -7.08 -6.66
C ILE A 23 5.95 -7.78 -6.98
N TRP A 24 6.70 -7.24 -7.94
CA TRP A 24 7.93 -7.86 -8.45
C TRP A 24 9.19 -7.07 -8.12
N ILE A 25 9.06 -5.75 -7.96
CA ILE A 25 10.17 -4.83 -7.76
C ILE A 25 10.03 -4.22 -6.36
N PRO A 26 11.01 -4.39 -5.46
CA PRO A 26 11.02 -3.71 -4.17
C PRO A 26 10.80 -2.20 -4.34
N LEU A 27 9.88 -1.63 -3.57
CA LEU A 27 9.44 -0.21 -3.66
C LEU A 27 8.82 0.19 -5.02
N GLY A 28 8.60 -0.75 -5.93
CA GLY A 28 7.94 -0.50 -7.22
C GLY A 28 6.54 0.08 -7.07
N ASN A 29 5.84 -0.19 -5.96
CA ASN A 29 4.53 0.38 -5.67
C ASN A 29 4.56 1.89 -5.49
N LEU A 30 5.68 2.45 -5.03
CA LEU A 30 5.89 3.88 -4.88
C LEU A 30 6.55 4.48 -6.12
N LEU A 31 7.61 3.81 -6.62
CA LEU A 31 8.40 4.30 -7.74
C LEU A 31 7.60 4.35 -9.04
N GLY A 32 6.77 3.33 -9.33
CA GLY A 32 5.97 3.28 -10.55
C GLY A 32 5.05 4.50 -10.70
N PRO A 33 4.11 4.72 -9.76
CA PRO A 33 3.21 5.88 -9.80
C PRO A 33 3.95 7.22 -9.77
N LEU A 34 5.03 7.31 -9.00
CA LEU A 34 5.86 8.52 -8.93
C LEU A 34 6.48 8.84 -10.30
N VAL A 35 7.08 7.86 -10.97
CA VAL A 35 7.66 8.06 -12.30
C VAL A 35 6.59 8.45 -13.31
N VAL A 36 5.46 7.74 -13.36
CA VAL A 36 4.37 8.07 -14.30
C VAL A 36 3.84 9.48 -14.06
N TRP A 37 3.59 9.84 -12.79
CA TRP A 37 3.13 11.17 -12.44
C TRP A 37 4.16 12.25 -12.81
N LEU A 38 5.45 12.06 -12.50
CA LEU A 38 6.49 13.04 -12.84
C LEU A 38 6.63 13.30 -14.34
N VAL A 39 6.39 12.28 -15.18
CA VAL A 39 6.44 12.43 -16.64
C VAL A 39 5.26 13.24 -17.18
N LYS A 40 4.07 13.13 -16.58
CA LYS A 40 2.82 13.68 -17.15
C LYS A 40 2.13 14.76 -16.34
N ARG A 41 2.64 15.12 -15.16
CA ARG A 41 2.03 16.09 -14.24
C ARG A 41 1.85 17.50 -14.80
N ASN A 42 2.62 17.91 -15.81
CA ASN A 42 2.53 19.25 -16.39
C ASN A 42 1.64 19.30 -17.64
N ASP A 43 1.21 18.14 -18.15
CA ASP A 43 0.47 18.05 -19.42
C ASP A 43 -1.03 18.25 -19.22
N ASP A 44 -1.62 17.67 -18.17
CA ASP A 44 -3.06 17.69 -17.94
C ASP A 44 -3.40 17.74 -16.43
N PRO A 45 -4.28 18.67 -15.97
CA PRO A 45 -4.68 18.79 -14.57
C PRO A 45 -5.33 17.54 -13.98
N PHE A 46 -6.06 16.76 -14.77
CA PHE A 46 -6.64 15.48 -14.34
C PHE A 46 -5.55 14.45 -14.05
N VAL A 47 -4.51 14.40 -14.87
CA VAL A 47 -3.37 13.50 -14.67
C VAL A 47 -2.56 13.93 -13.45
N ASP A 48 -2.33 15.23 -13.24
CA ASP A 48 -1.67 15.72 -12.02
C ASP A 48 -2.47 15.34 -10.76
N GLN A 49 -3.79 15.55 -10.80
CA GLN A 49 -4.67 15.21 -9.68
C GLN A 49 -4.65 13.71 -9.36
N GLN A 50 -4.82 12.85 -10.37
CA GLN A 50 -4.85 11.40 -10.17
C GLN A 50 -3.48 10.84 -9.83
N GLY A 51 -2.40 11.38 -10.39
CA GLY A 51 -1.04 11.02 -10.05
C GLY A 51 -0.69 11.35 -8.59
N LYS A 52 -1.06 12.54 -8.10
CA LYS A 52 -0.92 12.90 -6.68
C LYS A 52 -1.69 11.97 -5.75
N GLU A 53 -2.94 11.63 -6.10
CA GLU A 53 -3.74 10.68 -5.31
C GLU A 53 -3.10 9.28 -5.28
N ALA A 54 -2.61 8.79 -6.43
CA ALA A 54 -1.90 7.52 -6.50
C ALA A 54 -0.63 7.53 -5.63
N VAL A 55 0.23 8.53 -5.79
CA VAL A 55 1.49 8.66 -5.01
C VAL A 55 1.22 8.77 -3.50
N ASN A 56 0.26 9.60 -3.10
CA ASN A 56 -0.12 9.75 -1.69
C ASN A 56 -0.66 8.44 -1.10
N PHE A 57 -1.49 7.71 -1.83
CA PHE A 57 -2.01 6.43 -1.37
C PHE A 57 -0.90 5.39 -1.20
N GLN A 58 0.01 5.28 -2.17
CA GLN A 58 1.11 4.33 -2.09
C GLN A 58 2.08 4.66 -0.96
N LEU A 59 2.34 5.95 -0.71
CA LEU A 59 3.11 6.39 0.43
C LEU A 59 2.40 6.04 1.75
N SER A 60 1.09 6.25 1.83
CA SER A 60 0.28 5.91 3.02
C SER A 60 0.32 4.42 3.32
N VAL A 61 0.04 3.57 2.33
CA VAL A 61 0.05 2.11 2.50
C VAL A 61 1.45 1.60 2.84
N THR A 62 2.50 2.18 2.24
CA THR A 62 3.89 1.85 2.59
C THR A 62 4.18 2.17 4.05
N LEU A 63 3.75 3.33 4.55
CA LEU A 63 3.89 3.69 5.97
C LEU A 63 3.09 2.74 6.89
N TYR A 64 1.90 2.30 6.47
CA TYR A 64 1.10 1.34 7.22
C TYR A 64 1.79 -0.03 7.32
N PHE A 65 2.41 -0.50 6.23
CA PHE A 65 3.21 -1.72 6.27
C PHE A 65 4.47 -1.58 7.13
N ILE A 66 5.16 -0.44 7.08
CA ILE A 66 6.31 -0.17 7.95
C ILE A 66 5.88 -0.22 9.43
N ALA A 67 4.76 0.42 9.77
CA ALA A 67 4.21 0.39 11.13
C ALA A 67 3.82 -1.05 11.56
N LEU A 68 3.20 -1.82 10.67
CA LEU A 68 2.83 -3.21 10.93
C LEU A 68 4.06 -4.10 11.17
N ILE A 69 5.12 -3.94 10.37
CA ILE A 69 6.39 -4.66 10.52
C ILE A 69 7.06 -4.26 11.84
N ALA A 70 7.13 -2.97 12.15
CA ALA A 70 7.73 -2.48 13.40
C ALA A 70 7.00 -3.03 14.64
N LEU A 71 5.66 -3.02 14.62
CA LEU A 71 4.85 -3.63 15.66
C LEU A 71 5.10 -5.14 15.77
N GLY A 72 5.17 -5.83 14.63
CA GLY A 72 5.48 -7.26 14.58
C GLY A 72 6.84 -7.58 15.18
N ILE A 73 7.89 -6.79 14.86
CA ILE A 73 9.23 -6.95 15.44
C ILE A 73 9.17 -6.71 16.95
N LEU A 74 8.55 -5.63 17.40
CA LEU A 74 8.46 -5.27 18.81
C LEU A 74 7.71 -6.33 19.63
N ALA A 75 6.67 -6.95 19.08
CA ALA A 75 5.91 -7.99 19.75
C ALA A 75 6.57 -9.36 19.66
N LEU A 76 6.95 -9.80 18.46
CA LEU A 76 7.35 -11.18 18.21
C LEU A 76 8.82 -11.47 18.53
N VAL A 77 9.73 -10.51 18.36
CA VAL A 77 11.15 -10.78 18.63
C VAL A 77 11.40 -11.02 20.13
N PRO A 78 10.90 -10.20 21.06
CA PRO A 78 11.07 -10.47 22.50
C PRO A 78 10.39 -11.76 22.94
N MET A 79 9.18 -12.04 22.45
CA MET A 79 8.46 -13.26 22.78
C MET A 79 9.16 -14.51 22.22
N GLY A 80 9.61 -14.46 20.96
CA GLY A 80 10.37 -15.54 20.35
C GLY A 80 11.71 -15.79 21.04
N MET A 81 12.42 -14.73 21.45
CA MET A 81 13.63 -14.88 22.27
C MET A 81 13.31 -15.50 23.63
N ALA A 82 12.24 -15.08 24.30
CA ALA A 82 11.81 -15.68 25.57
C ALA A 82 11.48 -17.17 25.41
N ASP A 83 10.81 -17.57 24.33
CA ASP A 83 10.49 -18.96 24.02
C ASP A 83 11.74 -19.81 23.72
N ILE A 84 12.81 -19.21 23.19
CA ILE A 84 14.10 -19.89 22.97
C ILE A 84 14.88 -20.03 24.28
N LEU A 85 14.96 -18.95 25.07
CA LEU A 85 15.81 -18.88 26.26
C LEU A 85 15.19 -19.56 27.49
N VAL A 86 13.87 -19.46 27.65
CA VAL A 86 13.12 -19.92 28.84
C VAL A 86 12.10 -21.00 28.48
N GLY A 87 11.83 -21.24 27.19
CA GLY A 87 10.75 -22.11 26.74
C GLY A 87 10.78 -23.58 27.18
N PRO A 88 11.91 -24.20 27.58
CA PRO A 88 11.86 -25.50 28.27
C PRO A 88 11.12 -25.45 29.62
N MET A 89 11.09 -24.28 30.28
CA MET A 89 10.45 -24.06 31.59
C MET A 89 9.05 -23.41 31.48
N GLY A 90 8.73 -22.75 30.36
CA GLY A 90 7.52 -21.93 30.19
C GLY A 90 6.22 -22.67 29.80
N GLY A 91 6.27 -23.98 29.57
CA GLY A 91 5.12 -24.76 29.12
C GLY A 91 4.60 -24.36 27.71
N PRO A 92 3.49 -24.96 27.24
CA PRO A 92 2.96 -24.74 25.89
C PRO A 92 2.19 -23.42 25.71
N GLY A 93 1.73 -22.78 26.80
CA GLY A 93 0.89 -21.58 26.75
C GLY A 93 1.53 -20.38 26.03
N PRO A 94 2.72 -19.90 26.45
CA PRO A 94 3.40 -18.78 25.82
C PRO A 94 3.69 -19.01 24.32
N ARG A 95 4.10 -20.23 23.96
CA ARG A 95 4.35 -20.62 22.57
C ARG A 95 3.11 -20.55 21.69
N ALA A 96 1.95 -20.98 22.22
CA ALA A 96 0.69 -20.88 21.50
C ALA A 96 0.27 -19.42 21.28
N LEU A 97 0.56 -18.53 22.24
CA LEU A 97 0.30 -17.09 22.10
C LEU A 97 1.20 -16.46 21.02
N THR A 98 2.51 -16.74 21.03
CA THR A 98 3.45 -16.25 20.00
C THR A 98 2.98 -16.69 18.60
N PHE A 99 2.56 -17.94 18.44
CA PHE A 99 2.01 -18.46 17.19
C PHE A 99 0.72 -17.74 16.77
N LEU A 100 -0.23 -17.57 17.69
CA LEU A 100 -1.49 -16.87 17.41
C LEU A 100 -1.26 -15.42 16.97
N LEU A 101 -0.34 -14.71 17.62
CA LEU A 101 0.01 -13.33 17.27
C LEU A 101 0.65 -13.25 15.88
N PHE A 102 1.53 -14.20 15.54
CA PHE A 102 2.10 -14.29 14.19
C PHE A 102 1.01 -14.50 13.14
N VAL A 103 0.09 -15.44 13.37
CA VAL A 103 -1.05 -15.70 12.45
C VAL A 103 -1.93 -14.46 12.33
N LEU A 104 -2.26 -13.79 13.43
CA LEU A 104 -3.08 -12.58 13.42
C LEU A 104 -2.43 -11.45 12.61
N LEU A 105 -1.12 -11.21 12.79
CA LEU A 105 -0.38 -10.22 12.03
C LEU A 105 -0.30 -10.57 10.54
N ALA A 106 -0.11 -11.84 10.20
CA ALA A 106 -0.10 -12.31 8.81
C ALA A 106 -1.47 -12.12 8.14
N LEU A 107 -2.57 -12.45 8.84
CA LEU A 107 -3.93 -12.22 8.34
C LEU A 107 -4.23 -10.74 8.15
N LEU A 108 -3.79 -9.89 9.09
CA LEU A 108 -3.93 -8.44 8.97
C LEU A 108 -3.14 -7.89 7.77
N ALA A 109 -1.90 -8.33 7.58
CA ALA A 109 -1.08 -7.95 6.43
C ALA A 109 -1.76 -8.37 5.11
N ALA A 110 -2.27 -9.59 5.03
CA ALA A 110 -2.99 -10.09 3.86
C ALA A 110 -4.26 -9.28 3.57
N ALA A 111 -5.03 -8.92 4.60
CA ALA A 111 -6.22 -8.09 4.46
C ALA A 111 -5.87 -6.69 3.93
N VAL A 112 -4.81 -6.07 4.43
CA VAL A 112 -4.31 -4.77 3.94
C VAL A 112 -3.85 -4.87 2.49
N SER A 113 -3.09 -5.91 2.12
CA SER A 113 -2.65 -6.14 0.73
C SER A 113 -3.82 -6.34 -0.23
N LEU A 114 -4.85 -7.08 0.18
CA LEU A 114 -6.05 -7.27 -0.63
C LEU A 114 -6.81 -5.95 -0.80
N GLY A 115 -7.00 -5.19 0.28
CA GLY A 115 -7.61 -3.86 0.23
C GLY A 115 -6.84 -2.91 -0.69
N TRP A 116 -5.51 -2.91 -0.61
CA TRP A 116 -4.64 -2.16 -1.51
C TRP A 116 -4.88 -2.51 -2.98
N LEU A 117 -4.88 -3.80 -3.32
CA LEU A 117 -5.10 -4.24 -4.70
C LEU A 117 -6.46 -3.81 -5.21
N VAL A 118 -7.53 -4.04 -4.43
CA VAL A 118 -8.90 -3.66 -4.79
C VAL A 118 -8.98 -2.16 -5.05
N LEU A 119 -8.43 -1.33 -4.15
CA LEU A 119 -8.49 0.12 -4.29
C LEU A 119 -7.69 0.60 -5.51
N VAL A 120 -6.54 0.01 -5.83
CA VAL A 120 -5.77 0.32 -7.05
C VAL A 120 -6.58 0.02 -8.30
N ILE A 121 -7.22 -1.14 -8.37
CA ILE A 121 -8.04 -1.52 -9.53
C ILE A 121 -9.28 -0.61 -9.65
N VAL A 122 -9.96 -0.30 -8.54
CA VAL A 122 -11.12 0.60 -8.55
C VAL A 122 -10.72 2.01 -9.01
N ALA A 123 -9.58 2.52 -8.53
CA ALA A 123 -9.07 3.82 -8.95
C ALA A 123 -8.76 3.86 -10.45
N ALA A 124 -8.12 2.81 -10.98
CA ALA A 124 -7.84 2.66 -12.40
C ALA A 124 -9.14 2.61 -13.23
N VAL A 125 -10.13 1.81 -12.81
CA VAL A 125 -11.43 1.72 -13.50
C VAL A 125 -12.18 3.05 -13.50
N ARG A 126 -12.09 3.83 -12.41
CA ARG A 126 -12.73 5.15 -12.35
C ARG A 126 -11.98 6.18 -13.19
N ALA A 127 -10.65 6.17 -13.16
CA ALA A 127 -9.81 7.01 -14.01
C ALA A 127 -10.06 6.76 -15.51
N SER A 128 -10.29 5.50 -15.92
CA SER A 128 -10.59 5.17 -17.32
C SER A 128 -11.92 5.77 -17.81
N ARG A 129 -12.86 6.02 -16.89
CA ARG A 129 -14.13 6.73 -17.15
C ARG A 129 -13.98 8.26 -17.12
N GLY A 130 -12.79 8.76 -16.79
CA GLY A 130 -12.55 10.19 -16.55
C GLY A 130 -13.09 10.67 -15.20
N GLU A 131 -13.41 9.75 -14.28
CA GLU A 131 -13.86 10.10 -12.94
C GLU A 131 -12.67 10.24 -12.00
N ALA A 132 -12.61 11.35 -11.26
CA ALA A 132 -11.59 11.51 -10.24
C ALA A 132 -11.84 10.51 -9.09
N TYR A 133 -10.82 9.71 -8.77
CA TYR A 133 -10.83 8.85 -7.59
C TYR A 133 -10.08 9.51 -6.44
N ARG A 134 -10.58 9.29 -5.22
CA ARG A 134 -9.88 9.63 -3.97
C ARG A 134 -9.79 8.39 -3.12
N TYR A 135 -8.58 8.01 -2.77
CA TYR A 135 -8.35 6.84 -1.95
C TYR A 135 -8.82 7.10 -0.50
N PRO A 136 -9.52 6.14 0.13
CA PRO A 136 -9.77 6.20 1.56
C PRO A 136 -8.46 6.03 2.34
N LEU A 137 -8.43 6.47 3.60
CA LEU A 137 -7.29 6.29 4.51
C LEU A 137 -5.94 6.72 3.89
N THR A 138 -5.94 7.87 3.21
CA THR A 138 -4.75 8.40 2.52
C THR A 138 -4.25 9.67 3.19
N LEU A 139 -2.97 9.68 3.51
CA LEU A 139 -2.21 10.84 3.97
C LEU A 139 -1.83 11.69 2.75
N ARG A 140 -2.28 12.95 2.71
CA ARG A 140 -2.03 13.89 1.60
C ARG A 140 -0.74 14.67 1.84
N LEU A 141 0.39 14.04 1.52
CA LEU A 141 1.73 14.58 1.71
C LEU A 141 2.18 15.41 0.51
N VAL A 142 1.85 14.96 -0.70
CA VAL A 142 2.04 15.69 -1.95
C VAL A 142 0.77 16.52 -2.24
N ARG A 143 0.93 17.83 -2.46
CA ARG A 143 -0.16 18.80 -2.73
C ARG A 143 -0.12 19.31 -4.16
#